data_AF-A0A847EMQ9-F1
#
_entry.id   AF-A0A847EMQ9-F1
#
_cell.length_a   1.000
_cell.length_b   1.000
_cell.length_c   1.000
_cell.angle_alpha   90.00
_cell.angle_beta   90.00
_cell.angle_gamma   90.00
#
_symmetry.space_group_name_H-M   'P 1'
#
loop_
_entity.id
_entity.type
_entity.pdbx_description
1 polymer ?
#
loop_
_entity_poly.entity_id
_entity_poly.type
_entity_poly.pdbx_seq_one_letter_code
_entity_poly.pdbx_strand_id
1 'polypeptide(L)'
;WRVGGAEIAFTEPRVPCATFARFVGERGYVKRFTTLGRPGGMCEVLTPGPVEAGQAIEVVHRPAHGLTLGMAFANRYPPDVAAAFLAEVPEADITPDVRAKARSSLA
;
A
#
# COMPACT_ATOMS: atom_id res chain seq x y z
N TRP A 1 -4.24 -5.04 10.12
CA TRP A 1 -3.57 -6.33 10.37
C TRP A 1 -3.00 -6.35 11.76
N ARG A 2 -2.90 -7.52 12.39
CA ARG A 2 -2.20 -7.69 13.66
C ARG A 2 -1.00 -8.60 13.48
N VAL A 3 0.09 -8.26 14.14
CA VAL A 3 1.31 -9.07 14.23
C VAL A 3 1.88 -8.91 15.64
N GLY A 4 1.96 -10.02 16.38
CA GLY A 4 2.29 -9.96 17.80
C GLY A 4 1.36 -9.05 18.58
N GLY A 5 1.95 -8.09 19.31
CA GLY A 5 1.20 -7.06 20.04
C GLY A 5 0.89 -5.79 19.24
N ALA A 6 1.29 -5.70 17.96
CA ALA A 6 1.11 -4.50 17.14
C ALA A 6 -0.06 -4.63 16.15
N GLU A 7 -0.75 -3.51 15.92
CA GLU A 7 -1.73 -3.37 14.83
C GLU A 7 -1.27 -2.33 13.82
N ILE A 8 -1.37 -2.70 12.53
CA ILE A 8 -0.91 -1.90 11.39
C ILE A 8 -1.96 -1.81 10.29
N ALA A 9 -1.97 -0.72 9.54
CA ALA A 9 -2.76 -0.55 8.32
C ALA A 9 -1.87 -0.16 7.14
N PHE A 10 -2.07 -0.78 5.97
CA PHE A 10 -1.33 -0.41 4.76
C PHE A 10 -1.88 0.90 4.20
N THR A 11 -0.98 1.82 3.87
CA THR A 11 -1.30 3.18 3.42
C THR A 11 -0.89 3.44 1.97
N GLU A 12 0.16 2.77 1.48
CA GLU A 12 0.62 2.96 0.10
C GLU A 12 1.45 1.77 -0.41
N PRO A 13 1.53 1.55 -1.73
CA PRO A 13 2.46 0.58 -2.29
C PRO A 13 3.91 1.08 -2.18
N ARG A 14 4.85 0.13 -2.08
CA ARG A 14 6.27 0.48 -2.15
C ARG A 14 6.64 0.95 -3.57
N VAL A 15 7.18 2.16 -3.68
CA VAL A 15 7.69 2.72 -4.95
C VAL A 15 9.17 2.39 -5.16
N PRO A 16 9.57 1.56 -6.15
CA PRO A 16 10.97 1.21 -6.36
C PRO A 16 11.83 2.46 -6.60
N CYS A 17 12.99 2.56 -5.95
CA CYS A 17 13.88 3.73 -6.04
C CYS A 17 15.29 3.35 -6.51
N ALA A 18 16.08 4.35 -6.90
CA ALA A 18 17.46 4.15 -7.36
C ALA A 18 18.34 3.46 -6.31
N THR A 19 18.17 3.78 -5.02
CA THR A 19 18.90 3.13 -3.92
C THR A 19 18.62 1.63 -3.87
N PHE A 20 17.34 1.24 -3.98
CA PHE A 20 16.95 -0.16 -4.00
C PHE A 20 17.52 -0.89 -5.23
N ALA A 21 17.49 -0.26 -6.40
CA ALA A 21 18.08 -0.82 -7.61
C ALA A 21 19.59 -1.05 -7.48
N ARG A 22 20.31 -0.09 -6.88
CA ARG A 22 21.75 -0.19 -6.62
C ARG A 22 22.08 -1.30 -5.62
N PHE A 23 21.28 -1.46 -4.57
CA PHE A 23 21.44 -2.54 -3.60
C PHE A 23 21.32 -3.92 -4.24
N VAL A 24 20.35 -4.10 -5.13
CA VAL A 24 20.15 -5.39 -5.83
C VAL A 24 21.23 -5.64 -6.89
N GLY A 25 21.76 -4.60 -7.53
CA GLY A 25 22.87 -4.71 -8.48
C GLY A 25 22.49 -5.26 -9.86
N GLU A 26 21.20 -5.43 -10.15
CA GLU A 26 20.70 -5.92 -11.45
C GLU A 26 20.36 -4.77 -12.41
N ARG A 27 20.88 -4.82 -13.64
CA ARG A 27 20.54 -3.84 -14.69
C ARG A 27 19.05 -3.93 -15.03
N GLY A 28 18.36 -2.78 -15.00
CA GLY A 28 16.95 -2.70 -15.35
C GLY A 28 16.00 -3.20 -14.25
N TYR A 29 16.49 -3.39 -13.02
CA TYR A 29 15.71 -3.96 -11.93
C TYR A 29 14.42 -3.18 -11.61
N VAL A 30 14.45 -1.84 -11.62
CA VAL A 30 13.23 -1.02 -11.42
C VAL A 30 12.16 -1.36 -12.45
N LYS A 31 12.53 -1.48 -13.74
CA LYS A 31 11.60 -1.85 -14.80
C LYS A 31 11.03 -3.24 -14.55
N ARG A 32 11.88 -4.21 -14.22
CA ARG A 32 11.46 -5.59 -13.89
C ARG A 32 10.51 -5.64 -12.69
N PHE A 33 10.83 -4.92 -11.62
CA PHE A 33 10.00 -4.80 -10.41
C PHE A 33 8.62 -4.23 -10.76
N THR A 34 8.58 -3.14 -11.52
CA THR A 34 7.34 -2.52 -11.97
C THR A 34 6.52 -3.45 -12.87
N THR A 35 7.16 -4.14 -13.82
CA THR A 35 6.47 -5.13 -14.67
C THR A 35 5.88 -6.29 -13.86
N LEU A 36 6.56 -6.76 -12.81
CA LEU A 36 6.05 -7.83 -11.95
C LEU A 36 4.83 -7.40 -11.12
N GLY A 37 4.68 -6.11 -10.81
CA GLY A 37 3.48 -5.59 -10.15
C GLY A 37 3.24 -6.11 -8.73
N ARG A 38 4.29 -6.59 -8.04
CA ARG A 38 4.23 -7.13 -6.67
C ARG A 38 5.03 -6.27 -5.69
N PRO A 39 4.61 -5.02 -5.43
CA PRO A 39 5.44 -4.04 -4.71
C PRO A 39 5.56 -4.32 -3.21
N GLY A 40 4.63 -5.05 -2.61
CA GLY A 40 4.40 -4.97 -1.16
C GLY A 40 3.73 -3.64 -0.79
N GLY A 41 3.76 -3.28 0.49
CA GLY A 41 3.14 -2.05 1.00
C GLY A 41 3.87 -1.46 2.18
N MET A 42 3.70 -0.15 2.34
CA MET A 42 4.07 0.60 3.53
C MET A 42 2.85 0.66 4.45
N CYS A 43 3.09 0.62 5.75
CA CYS A 43 2.03 0.63 6.75
C CYS A 43 2.28 1.66 7.83
N GLU A 44 1.20 2.19 8.38
CA GLU A 44 1.21 2.94 9.62
C GLU A 44 0.98 2.00 10.80
N VAL A 45 1.49 2.40 11.97
CA VAL A 45 1.26 1.69 13.24
C VAL A 45 0.05 2.32 13.92
N LEU A 46 -1.06 1.59 13.95
CA LEU A 46 -2.29 2.01 14.62
C LEU A 46 -2.17 1.82 16.13
N THR A 47 -1.59 0.69 16.55
CA THR A 47 -1.34 0.36 17.95
C THR A 47 0.08 -0.19 18.09
N PRO A 48 0.99 0.53 18.79
CA PRO A 48 2.33 0.03 19.05
C PRO A 48 2.32 -1.20 19.96
N GLY A 49 3.21 -2.14 19.69
CA GLY A 49 3.42 -3.32 20.52
C GLY A 49 4.62 -4.15 20.08
N PRO A 50 5.05 -5.14 20.89
CA PRO A 50 6.19 -5.99 20.57
C PRO A 50 5.88 -6.92 19.38
N VAL A 51 6.88 -7.10 18.52
CA VAL A 51 6.85 -7.99 17.36
C VAL A 51 8.09 -8.87 17.34
N GLU A 52 7.92 -10.15 17.08
CA GLU A 52 8.97 -11.17 17.03
C GLU A 52 8.86 -12.02 15.78
N ALA A 53 10.00 -12.57 15.33
CA ALA A 53 10.04 -13.45 14.17
C ALA A 53 9.23 -14.74 14.42
N GLY A 54 8.47 -15.18 13.41
CA GLY A 54 7.64 -16.38 13.49
C GLY A 54 6.21 -16.12 14.02
N GLN A 55 5.90 -14.91 14.48
CA GLN A 55 4.51 -14.55 14.82
C GLN A 55 3.61 -14.53 13.58
N ALA A 56 2.37 -14.98 13.74
CA ALA A 56 1.38 -14.95 12.69
C ALA A 56 1.00 -13.51 12.30
N ILE A 57 0.64 -13.33 11.03
CA ILE A 57 0.06 -12.10 10.52
C ILE A 57 -1.44 -12.34 10.32
N GLU A 58 -2.26 -11.62 11.09
CA GLU A 58 -3.71 -11.79 11.09
C GLU A 58 -4.42 -10.63 10.40
N VAL A 59 -5.42 -10.95 9.59
CA VAL A 59 -6.32 -9.96 9.01
C VAL A 59 -7.44 -9.70 10.02
N VAL A 60 -7.31 -8.61 10.78
CA VAL A 60 -8.30 -8.20 11.79
C VAL A 60 -9.43 -7.35 11.22
N HIS A 61 -9.15 -6.65 10.12
CA HIS A 61 -10.10 -5.81 9.41
C HIS A 61 -9.73 -5.79 7.93
N ARG A 62 -10.76 -5.75 7.08
CA ARG A 62 -10.63 -5.58 5.63
C ARG A 62 -11.62 -4.48 5.20
N PRO A 63 -11.13 -3.35 4.67
CA PRO A 63 -11.99 -2.29 4.15
C PRO A 63 -12.89 -2.75 3.01
N ALA A 64 -14.04 -2.11 2.86
CA ALA A 64 -15.03 -2.48 1.83
C ALA A 64 -14.74 -1.86 0.46
N HIS A 65 -13.97 -0.77 0.40
CA HIS A 65 -13.69 0.01 -0.81
C HIS A 65 -13.02 -0.74 -1.97
N GLY A 66 -12.46 -1.94 -1.75
CA GLY A 66 -11.91 -2.78 -2.83
C GLY A 66 -10.59 -2.32 -3.46
N LEU A 67 -10.15 -1.08 -3.24
CA LEU A 67 -8.82 -0.62 -3.66
C LEU A 67 -7.70 -1.50 -3.06
N THR A 68 -6.78 -1.96 -3.91
CA THR A 68 -5.63 -2.78 -3.50
C THR A 68 -4.31 -2.05 -3.75
N LEU A 69 -3.26 -2.46 -3.02
CA LEU A 69 -1.90 -1.95 -3.24
C LEU A 69 -1.42 -2.17 -4.69
N GLY A 70 -1.78 -3.29 -5.32
CA GLY A 70 -1.42 -3.57 -6.71
C GLY A 70 -2.12 -2.65 -7.70
N MET A 71 -3.38 -2.27 -7.43
CA MET A 71 -4.12 -1.28 -8.21
C MET A 71 -3.49 0.10 -8.08
N ALA A 72 -3.25 0.56 -6.86
CA ALA A 72 -2.59 1.83 -6.58
C ALA A 72 -1.21 1.92 -7.23
N PHE A 73 -0.41 0.85 -7.14
CA PHE A 73 0.93 0.76 -7.74
C PHE A 73 0.91 0.84 -9.26
N ALA A 74 -0.06 0.17 -9.89
CA ALA A 74 -0.25 0.22 -11.34
C ALA A 74 -0.92 1.54 -11.82
N ASN A 75 -1.14 2.50 -10.91
CA ASN A 75 -1.90 3.71 -11.15
C ASN A 75 -3.28 3.44 -11.77
N ARG A 76 -3.96 2.40 -11.27
CA ARG A 76 -5.31 2.00 -11.71
C ARG A 76 -6.31 2.23 -10.59
N TYR A 77 -7.21 3.18 -10.80
CA TYR A 77 -8.28 3.54 -9.87
C TYR A 77 -9.62 3.48 -10.63
N PRO A 78 -10.32 2.33 -10.64
CA PRO A 78 -11.67 2.25 -11.20
C PRO A 78 -12.58 3.27 -10.51
N PRO A 79 -13.43 4.03 -11.23
CA PRO A 79 -14.19 5.13 -10.64
C PRO A 79 -15.08 4.72 -9.45
N ASP A 80 -15.73 3.56 -9.51
CA ASP A 80 -16.53 3.00 -8.42
C ASP A 80 -15.69 2.69 -7.17
N VAL A 81 -14.54 2.05 -7.37
CA VAL A 81 -13.56 1.75 -6.32
C VAL A 81 -12.95 3.02 -5.73
N ALA A 82 -12.61 4.00 -6.57
CA ALA A 82 -12.03 5.26 -6.15
C ALA A 82 -13.03 6.09 -5.33
N ALA A 83 -14.29 6.15 -5.76
CA ALA A 83 -15.35 6.81 -5.02
C ALA A 83 -15.60 6.15 -3.66
N ALA A 84 -15.69 4.81 -3.62
CA ALA A 84 -15.84 4.06 -2.37
C ALA A 84 -14.66 4.30 -1.42
N PHE A 85 -13.44 4.28 -1.95
CA PHE A 85 -12.21 4.54 -1.19
C PHE A 85 -12.19 5.96 -0.58
N LEU A 86 -12.51 6.98 -1.37
CA LEU A 86 -12.53 8.37 -0.90
C LEU A 86 -13.64 8.65 0.11
N ALA A 87 -14.74 7.89 0.06
CA ALA A 87 -15.84 7.98 1.01
C ALA A 87 -15.55 7.24 2.33
N GLU A 88 -14.86 6.11 2.28
CA GLU A 88 -14.56 5.26 3.44
C GLU A 88 -13.31 5.72 4.21
N VAL A 89 -12.26 6.16 3.52
CA VAL A 89 -10.94 6.40 4.11
C VAL A 89 -10.72 7.89 4.42
N PRO A 90 -10.52 8.26 5.70
CA PRO A 90 -10.19 9.63 6.10
C PRO A 90 -8.90 10.13 5.45
N GLU A 91 -8.81 11.44 5.22
CA GLU A 91 -7.60 12.03 4.63
C GLU A 91 -6.36 11.87 5.50
N ALA A 92 -6.53 11.85 6.82
CA ALA A 92 -5.43 11.69 7.78
C ALA A 92 -4.77 10.30 7.72
N ASP A 93 -5.49 9.28 7.24
CA ASP A 93 -5.09 7.87 7.31
C ASP A 93 -4.49 7.37 5.99
N ILE A 94 -4.26 8.27 5.02
CA ILE A 94 -3.71 7.93 3.70
C ILE A 94 -2.66 8.95 3.25
N THR A 95 -1.65 8.49 2.51
CA THR A 95 -0.68 9.39 1.91
C THR A 95 -1.34 10.32 0.87
N PRO A 96 -0.88 11.60 0.78
CA PRO A 96 -1.47 12.56 -0.15
C PRO A 96 -1.43 12.12 -1.61
N ASP A 97 -0.42 11.35 -2.01
CA ASP A 97 -0.25 10.86 -3.39
C ASP A 97 -1.34 9.86 -3.80
N VAL A 98 -1.64 8.87 -2.96
CA VAL A 98 -2.70 7.88 -3.23
C VAL A 98 -4.07 8.57 -3.31
N ARG A 99 -4.34 9.49 -2.39
CA ARG A 99 -5.60 10.25 -2.36
C ARG A 99 -5.75 11.15 -3.59
N ALA A 100 -4.68 11.84 -4.00
CA ALA A 100 -4.68 12.68 -5.19
C ALA A 100 -4.96 11.87 -6.46
N LYS A 101 -4.31 10.72 -6.63
CA LYS A 101 -4.53 9.84 -7.80
C LYS A 101 -5.94 9.28 -7.85
N ALA A 102 -6.50 8.86 -6.71
CA ALA A 102 -7.89 8.43 -6.62
C ALA A 102 -8.85 9.55 -7.04
N ARG A 103 -8.66 10.79 -6.55
CA ARG A 103 -9.48 11.95 -6.95
C ARG A 103 -9.38 12.23 -8.45
N SER A 104 -8.17 12.24 -9.00
CA SER A 104 -7.95 12.50 -10.43
C SER A 104 -8.60 11.46 -11.34
N SER A 105 -8.89 10.26 -10.85
CA SER A 105 -9.59 9.22 -11.63
C SER A 105 -11.11 9.42 -11.75
N LEU A 106 -11.66 10.38 -10.98
CA LEU A 106 -13.08 10.73 -11.00
C LEU A 106 -13.40 11.99 -11.82
N ALA A 107 -12.36 12.68 -12.33
CA ALA A 107 -12.47 13.88 -13.16
C ALA A 107 -12.39 13.50 -14.65
#